data_AF-A0A529R6M1-F1
#
_entry.id   AF-A0A529R6M1-F1
#
_cell.length_a   1.000
_cell.length_b   1.000
_cell.length_c   1.000
_cell.angle_alpha   90.00
_cell.angle_beta   90.00
_cell.angle_gamma   90.00
#
_symmetry.space_group_name_H-M   'P 1'
#
loop_
_entity.id
_entity.type
_entity.pdbx_description
1 polymer ?
#
loop_
_entity_poly.entity_id
_entity_poly.type
_entity_poly.pdbx_seq_one_letter_code
_entity_poly.pdbx_strand_id
1 'polypeptide(L)'
;MQEREFLEALLDASNTQQVETALAAYLIANSNVEFKPVGGRPNNRGAIEVASDAGRSVIERVTNMLDAILELEHDSHGGNPVCRSPREAASAWLGVPEKEGLSALTNKQRQDLAEKAIVRLEPGEGSQSRLVTVIDKGIGIEPSQMEVTILSLNESNKIQKHYLAGTYGQGGSSTFAFCKYAVIISRRMNTDRIGFTLVKYEDLPAEDFKTGRYVFLAKNHAPLEVAASANDIKNGTVVRHFGYDLTSYTSALGSRSMYGILGRIMFDPVSAIRFENRVHNWNRTIKGARNALNGAVDEGDDDARGPTLDHHVPMFNVNLGDYGSIGIEYWVLARPEVAKGKKRTKPSENFVDSAKPVVLTHNGQNQGELTGRIIKDAKDGADLPFLQTQGRLICHINCDRLSPGAKRLLFSSTREQSREGFMLERIRSELVGALKADDELVRLNEEAREQSLKEKDEDAQKNMRRQVAKLLRIAGAALEQVGGTKG
;
A
#
# COMPACT_ATOMS: atom_id res chain seq x y z
N MET A 1 3.02 15.46 35.76
CA MET A 1 3.41 14.47 34.76
C MET A 1 4.68 14.96 34.09
N GLN A 2 5.78 14.22 34.28
CA GLN A 2 7.07 14.51 33.62
C GLN A 2 7.08 13.97 32.18
N GLU A 3 8.07 14.37 31.37
CA GLU A 3 8.19 13.97 29.96
C GLU A 3 8.26 12.45 29.79
N ARG A 4 8.98 11.74 30.67
CA ARG A 4 9.09 10.28 30.65
C ARG A 4 7.74 9.60 30.90
N GLU A 5 7.03 10.01 31.94
CA GLU A 5 5.69 9.51 32.26
C GLU A 5 4.70 9.79 31.12
N PHE A 6 4.84 10.96 30.46
CA PHE A 6 4.01 11.33 29.33
C PHE A 6 4.29 10.45 28.10
N LEU A 7 5.57 10.22 27.77
CA LEU A 7 5.96 9.31 26.68
C LEU A 7 5.39 7.89 26.91
N GLU A 8 5.53 7.35 28.12
CA GLU A 8 4.99 6.04 28.50
C GLU A 8 3.47 6.01 28.36
N ALA A 9 2.75 7.02 28.87
CA ALA A 9 1.31 7.12 28.71
C ALA A 9 0.86 7.16 27.24
N LEU A 10 1.62 7.84 26.36
CA LEU A 10 1.35 7.87 24.92
C LEU A 10 1.69 6.54 24.22
N LEU A 11 2.66 5.78 24.71
CA LEU A 11 3.02 4.45 24.22
C LEU A 11 2.05 3.36 24.67
N ASP A 12 1.43 3.52 25.83
CA ASP A 12 0.45 2.58 26.37
C ASP A 12 -0.99 2.90 25.96
N ALA A 13 -1.24 4.11 25.46
CA ALA A 13 -2.55 4.51 24.98
C ALA A 13 -3.08 3.56 23.89
N SER A 14 -4.37 3.24 24.01
CA SER A 14 -5.14 2.31 23.17
C SER A 14 -6.36 2.95 22.50
N ASN A 15 -6.65 4.22 22.82
CA ASN A 15 -7.76 4.99 22.27
C ASN A 15 -7.48 6.50 22.39
N THR A 16 -8.37 7.32 21.83
CA THR A 16 -8.20 8.78 21.76
C THR A 16 -8.35 9.44 23.13
N GLN A 17 -9.24 8.92 23.98
CA GLN A 17 -9.49 9.45 25.33
C GLN A 17 -8.28 9.35 26.27
N GLN A 18 -7.50 8.27 26.15
CA GLN A 18 -6.27 8.08 26.93
C GLN A 18 -5.20 9.09 26.52
N VAL A 19 -5.06 9.37 25.23
CA VAL A 19 -4.16 10.41 24.71
C VAL A 19 -4.56 11.78 25.24
N GLU A 20 -5.85 12.10 25.22
CA GLU A 20 -6.38 13.36 25.75
C GLU A 20 -6.14 13.53 27.24
N THR A 21 -6.38 12.47 28.02
CA THR A 21 -6.12 12.46 29.47
C THR A 21 -4.64 12.71 29.77
N ALA A 22 -3.75 12.02 29.06
CA ALA A 22 -2.30 12.19 29.21
C ALA A 22 -1.86 13.60 28.82
N LEU A 23 -2.34 14.12 27.69
CA LEU A 23 -2.02 15.46 27.21
C LEU A 23 -2.50 16.53 28.21
N ALA A 24 -3.72 16.42 28.72
CA ALA A 24 -4.25 17.36 29.71
C ALA A 24 -3.41 17.35 31.00
N ALA A 25 -3.08 16.17 31.52
CA ALA A 25 -2.25 16.04 32.71
C ALA A 25 -0.83 16.62 32.51
N TYR A 26 -0.26 16.44 31.32
CA TYR A 26 1.04 17.01 30.96
C TYR A 26 0.99 18.54 30.88
N LEU A 27 -0.02 19.11 30.24
CA LEU A 27 -0.22 20.56 30.11
C LEU A 27 -0.45 21.24 31.46
N ILE A 28 -1.19 20.62 32.38
CA ILE A 28 -1.40 21.16 33.74
C ILE A 28 -0.09 21.18 34.53
N ALA A 29 0.74 20.15 34.37
CA ALA A 29 1.94 19.97 35.18
C ALA A 29 3.17 20.76 34.69
N ASN A 30 3.14 21.31 33.47
CA ASN A 30 4.31 21.91 32.84
C ASN A 30 4.01 23.32 32.34
N SER A 31 4.89 24.27 32.67
CA SER A 31 4.95 25.58 32.01
C SER A 31 5.77 25.52 30.71
N ASN A 32 5.68 26.58 29.89
CA ASN A 32 6.41 26.74 28.61
C ASN A 32 6.13 25.62 27.59
N VAL A 33 4.93 25.04 27.64
CA VAL A 33 4.44 24.10 26.64
C VAL A 33 3.56 24.87 25.65
N GLU A 34 3.76 24.63 24.37
CA GLU A 34 3.04 25.31 23.30
C GLU A 34 2.69 24.36 22.15
N PHE A 35 1.77 24.80 21.30
CA PHE A 35 1.43 24.13 20.04
C PHE A 35 2.00 24.93 18.88
N LYS A 36 2.96 24.34 18.14
CA LYS A 36 3.60 24.97 16.98
C LYS A 36 2.97 24.44 15.69
N PRO A 37 2.74 25.28 14.66
CA PRO A 37 2.24 24.80 13.37
C PRO A 37 3.19 23.82 12.70
N VAL A 38 2.67 22.69 12.22
CA VAL A 38 3.43 21.75 11.38
C VAL A 38 3.95 22.49 10.14
N GLY A 39 5.21 22.24 9.79
CA GLY A 39 5.92 22.92 8.70
C GLY A 39 6.28 24.38 8.98
N GLY A 40 6.13 24.86 10.22
CA GLY A 40 6.38 26.26 10.57
C GLY A 40 5.42 27.25 9.91
N ARG A 41 4.28 26.76 9.39
CA ARG A 41 3.32 27.56 8.61
C ARG A 41 1.92 27.43 9.21
N PRO A 42 1.28 28.54 9.64
CA PRO A 42 -0.09 28.50 10.14
C PRO A 42 -1.11 27.99 9.11
N ASN A 43 -0.92 28.29 7.82
CA ASN A 43 -1.77 27.80 6.72
C ASN A 43 -1.22 26.49 6.13
N ASN A 44 -1.28 25.41 6.92
CA ASN A 44 -0.75 24.10 6.52
C ASN A 44 -1.83 23.09 6.09
N ARG A 45 -3.11 23.42 6.28
CA ARG A 45 -4.24 22.53 5.98
C ARG A 45 -4.22 22.03 4.53
N GLY A 46 -4.13 22.93 3.56
CA GLY A 46 -4.15 22.57 2.14
C GLY A 46 -2.95 21.73 1.68
N ALA A 47 -1.84 21.75 2.41
CA ALA A 47 -0.68 20.91 2.14
C ALA A 47 -0.78 19.51 2.77
N ILE A 48 -1.53 19.39 3.86
CA ILE A 48 -1.73 18.13 4.61
C ILE A 48 -2.90 17.34 4.05
N GLU A 49 -4.03 18.01 3.75
CA GLU A 49 -5.27 17.41 3.24
C GLU A 49 -5.25 17.18 1.72
N VAL A 50 -4.07 16.99 1.12
CA VAL A 50 -3.92 16.71 -0.32
C VAL A 50 -4.34 15.28 -0.66
N ALA A 51 -4.15 14.34 0.28
CA ALA A 51 -4.47 12.94 0.04
C ALA A 51 -5.97 12.69 0.19
N SER A 52 -6.53 11.96 -0.76
CA SER A 52 -7.96 11.60 -0.79
C SER A 52 -8.25 10.22 -0.19
N ASP A 53 -7.20 9.40 0.02
CA ASP A 53 -7.32 8.02 0.49
C ASP A 53 -6.46 7.76 1.73
N ALA A 54 -7.11 7.20 2.75
CA ALA A 54 -6.51 6.91 4.04
C ALA A 54 -5.43 5.82 3.96
N GLY A 55 -5.63 4.81 3.11
CA GLY A 55 -4.68 3.70 2.93
C GLY A 55 -3.40 4.14 2.21
N ARG A 56 -3.54 4.94 1.15
CA ARG A 56 -2.42 5.59 0.43
C ARG A 56 -1.60 6.49 1.34
N SER A 57 -2.24 7.24 2.24
CA SER A 57 -1.52 8.07 3.21
C SER A 57 -0.64 7.25 4.16
N VAL A 58 -1.11 6.07 4.63
CA VAL A 58 -0.26 5.16 5.41
C VAL A 58 0.95 4.67 4.61
N ILE A 59 0.79 4.42 3.30
CA ILE A 59 1.88 3.96 2.44
C ILE A 59 3.01 5.01 2.30
N GLU A 60 2.69 6.31 2.40
CA GLU A 60 3.73 7.33 2.47
C GLU A 60 4.56 7.24 3.77
N ARG A 61 3.94 6.86 4.89
CA ARG A 61 4.68 6.52 6.13
C ARG A 61 5.51 5.26 5.97
N VAL A 62 4.97 4.23 5.29
CA VAL A 62 5.71 2.99 4.97
C VAL A 62 6.93 3.29 4.10
N THR A 63 6.79 4.15 3.09
CA THR A 63 7.90 4.57 2.24
C THR A 63 9.00 5.26 3.05
N ASN A 64 8.62 6.16 3.96
CA ASN A 64 9.59 6.81 4.85
C ASN A 64 10.27 5.85 5.82
N MET A 65 9.55 4.83 6.32
CA MET A 65 10.11 3.75 7.12
C MET A 65 11.18 2.97 6.33
N LEU A 66 10.88 2.59 5.08
CA LEU A 66 11.85 1.87 4.24
C LEU A 66 13.06 2.75 3.88
N ASP A 67 12.83 4.04 3.59
CA ASP A 67 13.91 5.01 3.39
C ASP A 67 14.83 5.10 4.61
N ALA A 68 14.27 5.15 5.82
CA ALA A 68 15.05 5.23 7.06
C ALA A 68 15.91 3.99 7.29
N ILE A 69 15.45 2.81 6.86
CA ILE A 69 16.23 1.57 6.88
C ILE A 69 17.37 1.65 5.86
N LEU A 70 17.09 2.06 4.62
CA LEU A 70 18.14 2.21 3.60
C LEU A 70 19.17 3.28 3.99
N GLU A 71 18.76 4.33 4.71
CA GLU A 71 19.67 5.35 5.23
C GLU A 71 20.56 4.82 6.35
N LEU A 72 20.03 3.96 7.23
CA LEU A 72 20.83 3.25 8.22
C LEU A 72 21.87 2.33 7.57
N GLU A 73 21.45 1.59 6.55
CA GLU A 73 22.34 0.69 5.82
C GLU A 73 23.40 1.48 5.05
N HIS A 74 23.04 2.61 4.43
CA HIS A 74 23.99 3.52 3.80
C HIS A 74 25.07 3.96 4.79
N ASP A 75 24.67 4.44 5.99
CA ASP A 75 25.63 4.89 7.01
C ASP A 75 26.50 3.71 7.50
N SER A 76 25.91 2.54 7.69
CA SER A 76 26.61 1.33 8.16
C SER A 76 27.64 0.80 7.16
N HIS A 77 27.39 0.98 5.86
CA HIS A 77 28.30 0.58 4.78
C HIS A 77 29.21 1.73 4.30
N GLY A 78 29.16 2.90 4.94
CA GLY A 78 29.91 4.08 4.53
C GLY A 78 29.58 4.56 3.11
N GLY A 79 28.34 4.34 2.66
CA GLY A 79 27.84 4.71 1.32
C GLY A 79 28.38 3.86 0.17
N ASN A 80 28.97 2.69 0.45
CA ASN A 80 29.55 1.81 -0.57
C ASN A 80 28.72 0.52 -0.77
N PRO A 81 28.48 0.10 -2.03
CA PRO A 81 28.72 0.85 -3.26
C PRO A 81 27.79 2.07 -3.37
N VAL A 82 28.17 3.04 -4.21
CA VAL A 82 27.32 4.20 -4.50
C VAL A 82 26.07 3.73 -5.26
N CYS A 83 24.93 3.71 -4.57
CA CYS A 83 23.65 3.28 -5.14
C CYS A 83 22.90 4.47 -5.75
N ARG A 84 22.40 4.30 -6.98
CA ARG A 84 21.66 5.29 -7.78
C ARG A 84 20.16 5.04 -7.81
N SER A 85 19.69 4.04 -7.07
CA SER A 85 18.27 3.77 -6.87
C SER A 85 18.04 3.05 -5.54
N PRO A 86 16.81 3.06 -5.00
CA PRO A 86 16.42 2.21 -3.88
C PRO A 86 16.58 0.71 -4.17
N ARG A 87 16.54 0.31 -5.44
CA ARG A 87 16.75 -1.07 -5.88
C ARG A 87 18.19 -1.52 -5.72
N GLU A 88 19.11 -0.71 -6.23
CA GLU A 88 20.54 -0.94 -6.04
C GLU A 88 20.89 -0.98 -4.56
N ALA A 89 20.33 -0.06 -3.76
CA ALA A 89 20.55 -0.01 -2.32
C ALA A 89 20.03 -1.26 -1.59
N ALA A 90 18.82 -1.71 -1.93
CA ALA A 90 18.25 -2.93 -1.36
C ALA A 90 19.05 -4.18 -1.77
N SER A 91 19.54 -4.25 -3.00
CA SER A 91 20.37 -5.37 -3.45
C SER A 91 21.73 -5.36 -2.76
N ALA A 92 22.37 -4.19 -2.68
CA ALA A 92 23.71 -4.04 -2.12
C ALA A 92 23.75 -4.25 -0.61
N TRP A 93 22.77 -3.72 0.13
CA TRP A 93 22.84 -3.66 1.59
C TRP A 93 21.80 -4.52 2.31
N LEU A 94 20.66 -4.81 1.68
CA LEU A 94 19.62 -5.68 2.27
C LEU A 94 19.62 -7.10 1.67
N GLY A 95 20.44 -7.35 0.65
CA GLY A 95 20.51 -8.64 -0.03
C GLY A 95 19.26 -9.01 -0.82
N VAL A 96 18.43 -8.03 -1.22
CA VAL A 96 17.21 -8.25 -2.03
C VAL A 96 17.57 -8.15 -3.52
N PRO A 97 17.56 -9.26 -4.29
CA PRO A 97 17.98 -9.22 -5.69
C PRO A 97 17.12 -8.27 -6.55
N GLU A 98 17.73 -7.47 -7.41
CA GLU A 98 16.99 -6.49 -8.22
C GLU A 98 15.99 -7.13 -9.19
N LYS A 99 16.31 -8.31 -9.75
CA LYS A 99 15.49 -8.95 -10.77
C LYS A 99 14.36 -9.78 -10.15
N GLU A 100 14.71 -10.68 -9.23
CA GLU A 100 13.76 -11.58 -8.59
C GLU A 100 13.01 -10.93 -7.44
N GLY A 101 13.56 -9.90 -6.80
CA GLY A 101 12.96 -9.25 -5.64
C GLY A 101 12.89 -10.17 -4.42
N LEU A 102 11.87 -9.97 -3.60
CA LEU A 102 11.68 -10.73 -2.37
C LEU A 102 11.32 -12.20 -2.60
N SER A 103 10.90 -12.61 -3.81
CA SER A 103 10.59 -14.02 -4.10
C SER A 103 11.83 -14.91 -4.17
N ALA A 104 13.03 -14.35 -4.40
CA ALA A 104 14.28 -15.11 -4.34
C ALA A 104 14.74 -15.41 -2.90
N LEU A 105 14.19 -14.72 -1.91
CA LEU A 105 14.56 -14.92 -0.50
C LEU A 105 13.83 -16.13 0.09
N THR A 106 14.40 -16.71 1.14
CA THR A 106 13.71 -17.68 2.00
C THR A 106 12.66 -16.98 2.88
N ASN A 107 11.74 -17.75 3.46
CA ASN A 107 10.78 -17.22 4.44
C ASN A 107 11.49 -16.55 5.62
N LYS A 108 12.56 -17.17 6.14
CA LYS A 108 13.36 -16.61 7.23
C LYS A 108 13.98 -15.26 6.87
N GLN A 109 14.64 -15.16 5.71
CA GLN A 109 15.24 -13.90 5.27
C GLN A 109 14.19 -12.78 5.09
N ARG A 110 13.01 -13.10 4.57
CA ARG A 110 11.89 -12.13 4.51
C ARG A 110 11.43 -11.71 5.91
N GLN A 111 11.39 -12.62 6.88
CA GLN A 111 11.03 -12.31 8.26
C GLN A 111 12.08 -11.41 8.92
N ASP A 112 13.37 -11.71 8.75
CA ASP A 112 14.47 -10.91 9.29
C ASP A 112 14.41 -9.45 8.77
N LEU A 113 14.07 -9.26 7.49
CA LEU A 113 13.81 -7.94 6.91
C LEU A 113 12.55 -7.28 7.49
N ALA A 114 11.45 -8.03 7.59
CA ALA A 114 10.16 -7.55 8.10
C ALA A 114 10.22 -7.13 9.57
N GLU A 115 11.13 -7.69 10.37
CA GLU A 115 11.37 -7.26 11.76
C GLU A 115 11.92 -5.84 11.89
N LYS A 116 12.47 -5.28 10.81
CA LYS A 116 12.95 -3.88 10.74
C LYS A 116 11.84 -2.90 10.33
N ALA A 117 10.74 -3.39 9.75
CA ALA A 117 9.70 -2.56 9.13
C ALA A 117 8.30 -3.09 9.48
N ILE A 118 7.62 -2.47 10.44
CA ILE A 118 6.36 -2.97 10.98
C ILE A 118 5.24 -1.94 10.75
N VAL A 119 4.13 -2.41 10.20
CA VAL A 119 2.84 -1.69 10.19
C VAL A 119 1.88 -2.47 11.06
N ARG A 120 1.35 -1.82 12.10
CA ARG A 120 0.45 -2.43 13.07
C ARG A 120 -0.90 -1.75 13.02
N LEU A 121 -1.95 -2.56 12.88
CA LEU A 121 -3.34 -2.16 12.96
C LEU A 121 -3.93 -2.67 14.27
N GLU A 122 -4.42 -1.78 15.11
CA GLU A 122 -4.97 -2.11 16.43
C GLU A 122 -6.45 -1.70 16.55
N PRO A 123 -7.20 -2.35 17.46
CA PRO A 123 -8.55 -1.91 17.80
C PRO A 123 -8.58 -0.45 18.24
N GLY A 124 -9.75 0.15 18.12
CA GLY A 124 -10.07 1.48 18.64
C GLY A 124 -11.58 1.56 18.80
N GLU A 125 -12.18 2.74 18.68
CA GLU A 125 -13.63 2.95 18.92
C GLU A 125 -14.51 2.51 17.72
N GLY A 126 -13.91 2.00 16.64
CA GLY A 126 -14.60 1.50 15.45
C GLY A 126 -13.73 1.56 14.21
N SER A 127 -14.28 1.27 13.02
CA SER A 127 -13.54 1.43 11.76
C SER A 127 -13.21 2.88 11.42
N GLN A 128 -14.00 3.83 11.92
CA GLN A 128 -13.77 5.28 11.82
C GLN A 128 -12.67 5.79 12.78
N SER A 129 -12.23 4.93 13.71
CA SER A 129 -11.38 5.33 14.82
C SER A 129 -10.49 4.14 15.21
N ARG A 130 -9.56 3.78 14.32
CA ARG A 130 -8.56 2.73 14.54
C ARG A 130 -7.24 3.31 15.04
N LEU A 131 -6.37 2.44 15.51
CA LEU A 131 -4.97 2.77 15.76
C LEU A 131 -4.12 2.20 14.62
N VAL A 132 -3.32 3.06 14.00
CA VAL A 132 -2.37 2.67 12.95
C VAL A 132 -0.98 3.10 13.37
N THR A 133 -0.10 2.14 13.60
CA THR A 133 1.27 2.37 14.07
C THR A 133 2.26 1.93 13.00
N VAL A 134 3.17 2.81 12.59
CA VAL A 134 4.28 2.49 11.68
C VAL A 134 5.58 2.57 12.48
N ILE A 135 6.36 1.49 12.45
CA ILE A 135 7.59 1.32 13.24
C ILE A 135 8.71 0.91 12.30
N ASP A 136 9.79 1.68 12.30
CA ASP A 136 11.04 1.31 11.66
C ASP A 136 12.16 1.11 12.70
N LYS A 137 13.09 0.20 12.40
CA LYS A 137 14.39 0.10 13.07
C LYS A 137 15.49 0.73 12.21
N GLY A 138 15.15 1.82 11.52
CA GLY A 138 16.04 2.56 10.63
C GLY A 138 16.89 3.57 11.39
N ILE A 139 17.41 4.57 10.67
CA ILE A 139 18.42 5.48 11.20
C ILE A 139 17.92 6.34 12.36
N GLY A 140 16.62 6.64 12.40
CA GLY A 140 15.99 7.53 13.37
C GLY A 140 16.40 9.01 13.23
N ILE A 141 15.79 9.85 14.06
CA ILE A 141 15.86 11.30 13.98
C ILE A 141 16.27 11.85 15.35
N GLU A 142 17.22 12.79 15.36
CA GLU A 142 17.57 13.55 16.57
C GLU A 142 16.42 14.47 16.98
N PRO A 143 16.18 14.73 18.28
CA PRO A 143 15.13 15.66 18.73
C PRO A 143 15.19 17.02 18.01
N SER A 144 16.40 17.58 17.86
CA SER A 144 16.63 18.87 17.21
C SER A 144 16.37 18.87 15.69
N GLN A 145 16.31 17.71 15.05
CA GLN A 145 16.09 17.55 13.62
C GLN A 145 14.62 17.28 13.27
N MET A 146 13.77 16.93 14.24
CA MET A 146 12.38 16.54 13.97
C MET A 146 11.59 17.67 13.28
N GLU A 147 11.79 18.93 13.67
CA GLU A 147 11.10 20.09 13.11
C GLU A 147 11.38 20.31 11.62
N VAL A 148 12.64 20.16 11.21
CA VAL A 148 13.11 20.35 9.82
C VAL A 148 13.04 19.06 8.98
N THR A 149 12.53 17.97 9.56
CA THR A 149 12.38 16.67 8.88
C THR A 149 10.94 16.18 8.94
N ILE A 150 10.57 15.33 9.90
CA ILE A 150 9.29 14.64 9.96
C ILE A 150 8.09 15.55 10.26
N LEU A 151 8.33 16.73 10.85
CA LEU A 151 7.33 17.77 11.11
C LEU A 151 7.38 18.91 10.08
N SER A 152 8.25 18.80 9.08
CA SER A 152 8.36 19.80 8.02
C SER A 152 7.32 19.56 6.91
N LEU A 153 7.11 20.58 6.07
CA LEU A 153 6.30 20.48 4.86
C LEU A 153 7.10 21.07 3.70
N ASN A 154 7.27 20.31 2.61
CA ASN A 154 8.02 20.71 1.40
C ASN A 154 9.53 20.85 1.57
N GLU A 155 10.13 20.30 2.63
CA GLU A 155 11.59 20.28 2.75
C GLU A 155 12.21 19.30 1.76
N SER A 156 13.31 19.73 1.12
CA SER A 156 13.94 19.06 -0.03
C SER A 156 15.11 18.15 0.34
N ASN A 157 15.15 17.63 1.57
CA ASN A 157 16.31 16.95 2.16
C ASN A 157 16.67 15.60 1.52
N LYS A 158 15.83 15.06 0.63
CA LYS A 158 15.99 13.73 0.01
C LYS A 158 16.32 13.76 -1.49
N ILE A 159 16.26 14.91 -2.18
CA ILE A 159 16.34 14.97 -3.65
C ILE A 159 17.66 14.42 -4.21
N GLN A 160 18.77 14.62 -3.49
CA GLN A 160 20.10 14.15 -3.90
C GLN A 160 20.42 12.71 -3.44
N LYS A 161 19.58 12.12 -2.57
CA LYS A 161 19.78 10.78 -2.03
C LYS A 161 19.09 9.75 -2.93
N HIS A 162 19.71 9.44 -4.07
CA HIS A 162 19.12 8.56 -5.08
C HIS A 162 18.78 7.14 -4.59
N TYR A 163 19.41 6.69 -3.51
CA TYR A 163 19.12 5.42 -2.85
C TYR A 163 17.80 5.42 -2.06
N LEU A 164 17.07 6.54 -1.98
CA LEU A 164 15.78 6.68 -1.30
C LEU A 164 14.62 6.84 -2.29
N ALA A 165 13.45 6.32 -1.92
CA ALA A 165 12.24 6.38 -2.75
C ALA A 165 11.44 7.67 -2.53
N GLY A 166 11.48 8.24 -1.32
CA GLY A 166 10.81 9.49 -0.98
C GLY A 166 11.42 10.69 -1.71
N THR A 167 10.66 11.33 -2.60
CA THR A 167 11.11 12.52 -3.35
C THR A 167 10.58 13.83 -2.77
N TYR A 168 9.38 13.83 -2.19
CA TYR A 168 8.69 15.03 -1.69
C TYR A 168 8.50 14.93 -0.17
N GLY A 169 9.05 15.89 0.58
CA GLY A 169 8.98 15.98 2.05
C GLY A 169 7.60 16.35 2.61
N GLN A 170 6.52 15.82 2.03
CA GLN A 170 5.14 16.07 2.46
C GLN A 170 4.33 14.79 2.67
N GLY A 171 4.71 13.67 2.04
CA GLY A 171 3.86 12.48 1.98
C GLY A 171 3.47 11.93 3.34
N GLY A 172 4.39 11.93 4.31
CA GLY A 172 4.09 11.44 5.66
C GLY A 172 3.00 12.26 6.36
N SER A 173 3.02 13.58 6.21
CA SER A 173 2.11 14.48 6.93
C SER A 173 0.65 14.32 6.50
N SER A 174 0.36 13.74 5.34
CA SER A 174 -1.01 13.51 4.89
C SER A 174 -1.79 12.56 5.80
N THR A 175 -1.11 11.71 6.58
CA THR A 175 -1.78 10.84 7.56
C THR A 175 -2.49 11.62 8.65
N PHE A 176 -2.09 12.87 8.94
CA PHE A 176 -2.73 13.70 9.95
C PHE A 176 -4.18 14.04 9.58
N ALA A 177 -4.50 14.12 8.29
CA ALA A 177 -5.87 14.38 7.81
C ALA A 177 -6.85 13.25 8.14
N PHE A 178 -6.34 12.04 8.39
CA PHE A 178 -7.15 10.86 8.63
C PHE A 178 -7.18 10.45 10.10
N CYS A 179 -6.53 11.18 11.02
CA CYS A 179 -6.49 10.83 12.45
C CYS A 179 -6.72 12.01 13.37
N LYS A 180 -7.18 11.75 14.60
CA LYS A 180 -7.33 12.80 15.63
C LYS A 180 -5.98 13.22 16.21
N TYR A 181 -5.12 12.23 16.50
CA TYR A 181 -3.80 12.45 17.08
C TYR A 181 -2.76 11.59 16.36
N ALA A 182 -1.57 12.14 16.16
CA ALA A 182 -0.39 11.35 15.77
C ALA A 182 0.74 11.59 16.77
N VAL A 183 1.21 10.52 17.39
CA VAL A 183 2.38 10.53 18.27
C VAL A 183 3.58 10.08 17.45
N ILE A 184 4.60 10.93 17.38
CA ILE A 184 5.87 10.65 16.69
C ILE A 184 6.93 10.49 17.76
N ILE A 185 7.65 9.38 17.73
CA ILE A 185 8.75 9.05 18.65
C ILE A 185 9.92 8.60 17.79
N SER A 186 11.11 9.14 18.00
CA SER A 186 12.29 8.75 17.23
C SER A 186 13.54 8.73 18.09
N ARG A 187 14.43 7.79 17.81
CA ARG A 187 15.75 7.71 18.40
C ARG A 187 16.77 7.54 17.29
N ARG A 188 17.66 8.52 17.12
CA ARG A 188 18.79 8.41 16.19
C ARG A 188 19.71 7.26 16.61
N MET A 189 20.27 6.55 15.63
CA MET A 189 21.28 5.53 15.88
C MET A 189 22.44 6.11 16.71
N ASN A 190 22.97 5.32 17.65
CA ASN A 190 24.10 5.66 18.51
C ASN A 190 23.87 6.87 19.44
N THR A 191 22.63 7.21 19.74
CA THR A 191 22.31 8.22 20.76
C THR A 191 21.49 7.65 21.91
N ASP A 192 21.51 8.36 23.02
CA ASP A 192 20.76 8.06 24.24
C ASP A 192 19.57 9.02 24.43
N ARG A 193 19.21 9.79 23.39
CA ARG A 193 18.07 10.70 23.43
C ARG A 193 16.95 10.23 22.53
N ILE A 194 15.74 10.27 23.05
CA ILE A 194 14.50 10.02 22.32
C ILE A 194 13.79 11.34 22.15
N GLY A 195 13.56 11.73 20.90
CA GLY A 195 12.71 12.87 20.56
C GLY A 195 11.28 12.40 20.35
N PHE A 196 10.31 13.14 20.89
CA PHE A 196 8.91 12.82 20.65
C PHE A 196 8.01 14.06 20.63
N THR A 197 6.85 13.93 19.99
CA THR A 197 5.81 14.96 19.99
C THR A 197 4.44 14.34 19.70
N LEU A 198 3.40 15.13 19.97
CA LEU A 198 2.02 14.84 19.64
C LEU A 198 1.51 15.88 18.64
N VAL A 199 1.01 15.41 17.51
CA VAL A 199 0.38 16.21 16.45
C VAL A 199 -1.13 16.10 16.58
N LYS A 200 -1.84 17.22 16.43
CA LYS A 200 -3.31 17.28 16.38
C LYS A 200 -3.79 18.38 15.43
N TYR A 201 -5.07 18.33 15.08
CA TYR A 201 -5.75 19.48 14.51
C TYR A 201 -6.18 20.44 15.64
N GLU A 202 -5.98 21.73 15.42
CA GLU A 202 -6.38 22.82 16.30
C GLU A 202 -7.45 23.64 15.60
N ASP A 203 -8.66 23.63 16.16
CA ASP A 203 -9.71 24.56 15.78
C ASP A 203 -9.32 25.98 16.19
N LEU A 204 -9.49 26.93 15.27
CA LEU A 204 -9.27 28.35 15.51
C LEU A 204 -10.63 29.07 15.63
N PRO A 205 -10.70 30.23 16.31
CA PRO A 205 -11.95 30.99 16.45
C PRO A 205 -12.61 31.25 15.10
N ALA A 206 -13.84 30.79 14.95
CA ALA A 206 -14.54 30.80 13.66
C ALA A 206 -14.90 32.22 13.18
N GLU A 207 -14.99 33.19 14.10
CA GLU A 207 -15.13 34.62 13.76
C GLU A 207 -13.93 35.16 12.97
N ASP A 208 -12.72 34.69 13.25
CA ASP A 208 -11.47 35.22 12.68
C ASP A 208 -10.90 34.32 11.58
N PHE A 209 -11.13 33.01 11.67
CA PHE A 209 -10.50 32.01 10.81
C PHE A 209 -11.53 31.08 10.16
N LYS A 210 -11.43 30.93 8.84
CA LYS A 210 -12.27 30.00 8.06
C LYS A 210 -11.97 28.53 8.34
N THR A 211 -10.76 28.23 8.80
CA THR A 211 -10.26 26.88 9.03
C THR A 211 -9.30 26.86 10.21
N GLY A 212 -9.19 25.72 10.86
CA GLY A 212 -8.12 25.43 11.80
C GLY A 212 -6.80 25.08 11.11
N ARG A 213 -5.88 24.50 11.88
CA ARG A 213 -4.52 24.14 11.43
C ARG A 213 -4.00 22.91 12.15
N TYR A 214 -3.00 22.25 11.58
CA TYR A 214 -2.30 21.14 12.25
C TYR A 214 -1.14 21.67 13.07
N VAL A 215 -1.04 21.24 14.32
CA VAL A 215 -0.01 21.67 15.28
C VAL A 215 0.65 20.47 15.95
N PHE A 216 1.88 20.66 16.41
CA PHE A 216 2.59 19.68 17.22
C PHE A 216 2.96 20.29 18.58
N LEU A 217 3.03 19.43 19.60
CA LEU A 217 3.40 19.82 20.96
C LEU A 217 4.89 20.09 21.06
N ALA A 218 5.25 21.23 21.63
CA ALA A 218 6.62 21.63 21.89
C ALA A 218 6.76 22.12 23.34
N LYS A 219 7.97 21.99 23.91
CA LYS A 219 8.35 22.62 25.18
C LYS A 219 9.62 23.43 24.94
N ASN A 220 9.65 24.67 25.40
CA ASN A 220 10.75 25.60 25.14
C ASN A 220 11.10 25.68 23.63
N HIS A 221 10.08 25.80 22.78
CA HIS A 221 10.21 25.92 21.32
C HIS A 221 10.77 24.71 20.56
N ALA A 222 10.97 23.56 21.21
CA ALA A 222 11.46 22.34 20.58
C ALA A 222 10.53 21.14 20.86
N PRO A 223 10.56 20.10 20.01
CA PRO A 223 10.00 18.79 20.33
C PRO A 223 10.50 18.27 21.68
N LEU A 224 9.70 17.44 22.35
CA LEU A 224 10.01 16.92 23.67
C LEU A 224 11.14 15.89 23.57
N GLU A 225 11.94 15.76 24.63
CA GLU A 225 13.01 14.78 24.69
C GLU A 225 13.11 14.09 26.04
N VAL A 226 13.58 12.84 26.03
CA VAL A 226 13.92 12.06 27.23
C VAL A 226 15.19 11.24 27.00
N ALA A 227 15.92 10.95 28.07
CA ALA A 227 17.04 10.01 28.04
C ALA A 227 16.53 8.57 27.89
N ALA A 228 17.06 7.79 26.97
CA ALA A 228 16.66 6.43 26.65
C ALA A 228 16.88 5.46 27.82
N SER A 229 15.97 4.49 27.96
CA SER A 229 15.99 3.41 28.94
C SER A 229 16.12 2.04 28.25
N ALA A 230 16.33 0.97 29.03
CA ALA A 230 16.61 -0.37 28.50
C ALA A 230 15.47 -0.96 27.64
N ASN A 231 14.22 -0.58 27.90
CA ASN A 231 13.04 -1.09 27.20
C ASN A 231 12.61 -0.21 26.02
N ASP A 232 13.26 0.94 25.82
CA ASP A 232 12.96 1.83 24.71
C ASP A 232 13.47 1.27 23.37
N ILE A 233 12.96 1.82 22.27
CA ILE A 233 13.51 1.57 20.94
C ILE A 233 15.02 1.83 20.94
N LYS A 234 15.79 0.97 20.26
CA LYS A 234 17.25 1.14 20.14
C LYS A 234 17.62 2.24 19.16
N ASN A 235 16.89 2.32 18.06
CA ASN A 235 16.99 3.30 16.99
C ASN A 235 15.75 3.19 16.09
N GLY A 236 15.51 4.22 15.28
CA GLY A 236 14.41 4.27 14.33
C GLY A 236 13.26 5.16 14.80
N THR A 237 12.12 5.05 14.14
CA THR A 237 10.94 5.91 14.40
C THR A 237 9.68 5.08 14.60
N VAL A 238 8.86 5.51 15.55
CA VAL A 238 7.51 5.01 15.80
C VAL A 238 6.53 6.17 15.56
N VAL A 239 5.60 5.99 14.64
CA VAL A 239 4.50 6.92 14.41
C VAL A 239 3.18 6.22 14.70
N ARG A 240 2.54 6.58 15.82
CA ARG A 240 1.24 6.03 16.24
C ARG A 240 0.14 7.01 15.91
N HIS A 241 -0.82 6.60 15.10
CA HIS A 241 -1.99 7.41 14.77
C HIS A 241 -3.18 6.88 15.55
N PHE A 242 -3.93 7.78 16.20
CA PHE A 242 -5.09 7.49 17.01
C PHE A 242 -6.33 8.10 16.39
N GLY A 243 -7.43 7.33 16.39
CA GLY A 243 -8.66 7.75 15.73
C GLY A 243 -8.50 7.82 14.22
N TYR A 244 -7.75 6.88 13.63
CA TYR A 244 -7.51 6.82 12.18
C TYR A 244 -8.76 6.30 11.45
N ASP A 245 -9.25 7.04 10.47
CA ASP A 245 -10.40 6.67 9.66
C ASP A 245 -10.02 5.62 8.61
N LEU A 246 -10.47 4.38 8.83
CA LEU A 246 -10.34 3.25 7.92
C LEU A 246 -11.71 2.73 7.45
N THR A 247 -12.68 3.61 7.26
CA THR A 247 -14.02 3.25 6.75
C THR A 247 -14.00 2.43 5.48
N SER A 248 -13.07 2.75 4.58
CA SER A 248 -12.91 2.06 3.29
C SER A 248 -12.17 0.72 3.43
N TYR A 249 -11.56 0.44 4.59
CA TYR A 249 -10.62 -0.66 4.83
C TYR A 249 -11.02 -1.55 6.03
N THR A 250 -12.29 -1.94 6.12
CA THR A 250 -12.84 -2.70 7.26
C THR A 250 -12.63 -4.21 7.22
N SER A 251 -12.24 -4.76 6.07
CA SER A 251 -12.10 -6.21 5.90
C SER A 251 -10.76 -6.69 6.47
N ALA A 252 -10.71 -7.93 6.96
CA ALA A 252 -9.46 -8.53 7.42
C ALA A 252 -8.46 -8.70 6.27
N LEU A 253 -8.93 -9.24 5.14
CA LEU A 253 -8.14 -9.52 3.94
C LEU A 253 -8.86 -9.01 2.67
N GLY A 254 -8.16 -9.02 1.54
CA GLY A 254 -8.69 -8.63 0.24
C GLY A 254 -8.65 -7.12 -0.02
N SER A 255 -9.37 -6.69 -1.06
CA SER A 255 -9.29 -5.31 -1.61
C SER A 255 -9.67 -4.19 -0.63
N ARG A 256 -10.54 -4.49 0.34
CA ARG A 256 -10.98 -3.55 1.39
C ARG A 256 -10.27 -3.78 2.72
N SER A 257 -9.03 -4.25 2.69
CA SER A 257 -8.20 -4.44 3.88
C SER A 257 -6.91 -3.63 3.76
N MET A 258 -6.38 -3.18 4.90
CA MET A 258 -5.06 -2.54 4.94
C MET A 258 -3.94 -3.46 4.40
N TYR A 259 -4.03 -4.76 4.68
CA TYR A 259 -3.11 -5.76 4.13
C TYR A 259 -3.13 -5.79 2.60
N GLY A 260 -4.34 -5.83 2.02
CA GLY A 260 -4.52 -5.90 0.57
C GLY A 260 -4.02 -4.65 -0.14
N ILE A 261 -4.33 -3.45 0.38
CA ILE A 261 -3.84 -2.20 -0.23
C ILE A 261 -2.32 -2.05 -0.09
N LEU A 262 -1.75 -2.41 1.07
CA LEU A 262 -0.29 -2.42 1.25
C LEU A 262 0.39 -3.34 0.23
N GLY A 263 -0.10 -4.58 0.04
CA GLY A 263 0.48 -5.52 -0.92
C GLY A 263 0.32 -5.09 -2.39
N ARG A 264 -0.75 -4.35 -2.72
CA ARG A 264 -1.00 -3.83 -4.07
C ARG A 264 -0.15 -2.62 -4.41
N ILE A 265 -0.02 -1.69 -3.47
CA ILE A 265 0.73 -0.45 -3.71
C ILE A 265 2.22 -0.68 -3.52
N MET A 266 2.62 -1.41 -2.48
CA MET A 266 3.97 -1.97 -2.39
C MET A 266 4.06 -3.23 -3.26
N PHE A 267 3.85 -3.06 -4.57
CA PHE A 267 3.72 -4.17 -5.53
C PHE A 267 4.98 -5.07 -5.53
N ASP A 268 6.14 -4.46 -5.39
CA ASP A 268 7.43 -5.13 -5.32
C ASP A 268 8.37 -4.37 -4.35
N PRO A 269 8.16 -4.37 -3.03
CA PRO A 269 8.87 -3.46 -2.13
C PRO A 269 10.38 -3.75 -2.07
N VAL A 270 11.17 -2.74 -1.72
CA VAL A 270 12.63 -2.86 -1.51
C VAL A 270 13.02 -3.68 -0.28
N SER A 271 12.09 -3.88 0.65
CA SER A 271 12.24 -4.73 1.83
C SER A 271 10.90 -5.32 2.21
N ALA A 272 10.90 -6.49 2.84
CA ALA A 272 9.69 -7.06 3.42
C ALA A 272 9.18 -6.19 4.59
N ILE A 273 7.86 -6.19 4.80
CA ILE A 273 7.19 -5.42 5.85
C ILE A 273 6.34 -6.37 6.69
N ARG A 274 6.47 -6.32 8.02
CA ARG A 274 5.56 -7.04 8.92
C ARG A 274 4.26 -6.25 9.01
N PHE A 275 3.14 -6.88 8.67
CA PHE A 275 1.81 -6.35 8.95
C PHE A 275 1.21 -7.09 10.16
N GLU A 276 1.06 -6.38 11.27
CA GLU A 276 0.42 -6.89 12.48
C GLU A 276 -1.05 -6.47 12.52
N ASN A 277 -1.97 -7.42 12.36
CA ASN A 277 -3.40 -7.16 12.40
C ASN A 277 -3.98 -7.59 13.75
N ARG A 278 -3.87 -6.72 14.75
CA ARG A 278 -4.40 -7.00 16.10
C ARG A 278 -5.93 -6.90 16.17
N VAL A 279 -6.57 -6.26 15.18
CA VAL A 279 -8.05 -6.26 15.05
C VAL A 279 -8.58 -7.66 14.76
N HIS A 280 -7.85 -8.44 13.98
CA HIS A 280 -8.25 -9.79 13.57
C HIS A 280 -7.33 -10.89 14.11
N ASN A 281 -6.41 -10.54 15.02
CA ASN A 281 -5.48 -11.42 15.72
C ASN A 281 -4.60 -12.30 14.80
N TRP A 282 -3.95 -11.69 13.80
CA TRP A 282 -2.96 -12.37 12.96
C TRP A 282 -1.88 -11.41 12.48
N ASN A 283 -0.72 -11.95 12.13
CA ASN A 283 0.40 -11.19 11.55
C ASN A 283 0.85 -11.85 10.25
N ARG A 284 1.19 -11.06 9.23
CA ARG A 284 1.75 -11.58 7.96
C ARG A 284 2.87 -10.69 7.46
N THR A 285 3.66 -11.22 6.55
CA THR A 285 4.71 -10.47 5.86
C THR A 285 4.20 -9.96 4.52
N ILE A 286 4.13 -8.65 4.36
CA ILE A 286 3.92 -8.00 3.07
C ILE A 286 5.22 -8.13 2.27
N LYS A 287 5.18 -8.96 1.23
CA LYS A 287 6.23 -9.10 0.22
C LYS A 287 5.86 -8.43 -1.11
N GLY A 288 4.66 -7.86 -1.22
CA GLY A 288 4.14 -7.30 -2.47
C GLY A 288 3.55 -8.33 -3.42
N ALA A 289 2.58 -7.88 -4.22
CA ALA A 289 1.83 -8.73 -5.13
C ALA A 289 2.71 -9.40 -6.21
N ARG A 290 3.74 -8.72 -6.72
CA ARG A 290 4.70 -9.29 -7.68
C ARG A 290 5.39 -10.54 -7.12
N ASN A 291 5.88 -10.43 -5.89
CA ASN A 291 6.63 -11.51 -5.26
C ASN A 291 5.70 -12.69 -4.91
N ALA A 292 4.44 -12.41 -4.57
CA ALA A 292 3.43 -13.46 -4.40
C ALA A 292 3.09 -14.16 -5.73
N LEU A 293 2.98 -13.42 -6.84
CA LEU A 293 2.80 -13.99 -8.19
C LEU A 293 3.98 -14.87 -8.61
N ASN A 294 5.20 -14.50 -8.18
CA ASN A 294 6.43 -15.25 -8.44
C ASN A 294 6.70 -16.38 -7.42
N GLY A 295 5.68 -16.80 -6.66
CA GLY A 295 5.77 -18.01 -5.83
C GLY A 295 6.15 -17.78 -4.37
N ALA A 296 6.37 -16.55 -3.92
CA ALA A 296 6.60 -16.31 -2.50
C ALA A 296 5.31 -16.60 -1.71
N VAL A 297 5.40 -17.40 -0.65
CA VAL A 297 4.28 -17.78 0.22
C VAL A 297 4.30 -17.06 1.56
N ASP A 298 3.16 -17.04 2.25
CA ASP A 298 3.01 -16.40 3.56
C ASP A 298 3.51 -17.35 4.66
N GLU A 299 3.73 -16.80 5.85
CA GLU A 299 4.05 -17.57 7.05
C GLU A 299 2.90 -18.51 7.41
N GLY A 300 3.21 -19.78 7.70
CA GLY A 300 2.22 -20.82 8.00
C GLY A 300 1.62 -21.52 6.78
N ASP A 301 1.98 -21.06 5.57
CA ASP A 301 1.61 -21.65 4.28
C ASP A 301 2.86 -22.24 3.59
N ASP A 302 3.81 -22.80 4.35
CA ASP A 302 5.10 -23.30 3.83
C ASP A 302 4.93 -24.44 2.79
N ASP A 303 3.84 -25.21 2.91
CA ASP A 303 3.45 -26.26 1.96
C ASP A 303 2.59 -25.73 0.81
N ALA A 304 2.14 -24.48 0.86
CA ALA A 304 1.41 -23.87 -0.23
C ALA A 304 2.38 -23.57 -1.39
N ARG A 305 1.86 -23.63 -2.61
CA ARG A 305 2.53 -23.04 -3.77
C ARG A 305 1.96 -21.64 -3.97
N GLY A 306 2.72 -20.78 -4.64
CA GLY A 306 2.16 -19.53 -5.19
C GLY A 306 0.94 -19.80 -6.09
N PRO A 307 0.36 -18.76 -6.69
CA PRO A 307 -0.80 -18.96 -7.54
C PRO A 307 -0.49 -19.98 -8.64
N THR A 308 -1.45 -20.85 -8.95
CA THR A 308 -1.35 -21.69 -10.15
C THR A 308 -1.42 -20.79 -11.37
N LEU A 309 -0.47 -20.95 -12.29
CA LEU A 309 -0.34 -20.16 -13.50
C LEU A 309 -0.51 -21.07 -14.71
N ASP A 310 -1.29 -20.63 -15.70
CA ASP A 310 -1.36 -21.30 -17.00
C ASP A 310 -0.25 -20.81 -17.93
N HIS A 311 0.21 -19.57 -17.74
CA HIS A 311 1.33 -18.99 -18.48
C HIS A 311 2.00 -17.87 -17.67
N HIS A 312 3.29 -17.67 -17.91
CA HIS A 312 4.08 -16.60 -17.30
C HIS A 312 5.23 -16.22 -18.21
N VAL A 313 5.35 -14.92 -18.48
CA VAL A 313 6.50 -14.35 -19.17
C VAL A 313 7.33 -13.55 -18.17
N PRO A 314 8.55 -14.02 -17.83
CA PRO A 314 9.45 -13.28 -16.95
C PRO A 314 9.84 -11.92 -17.53
N MET A 315 10.27 -11.01 -16.65
CA MET A 315 10.71 -9.67 -17.01
C MET A 315 11.72 -9.65 -18.16
N PHE A 316 11.34 -9.03 -19.27
CA PHE A 316 12.22 -8.63 -20.36
C PHE A 316 12.22 -7.10 -20.51
N ASN A 317 13.28 -6.54 -21.09
CA ASN A 317 13.41 -5.10 -21.23
C ASN A 317 13.13 -4.65 -22.65
N VAL A 318 12.39 -3.55 -22.78
CA VAL A 318 12.11 -2.85 -24.04
C VAL A 318 12.83 -1.52 -24.02
N ASN A 319 13.64 -1.27 -25.04
CA ASN A 319 14.39 -0.02 -25.20
C ASN A 319 13.49 1.05 -25.83
N LEU A 320 13.39 2.22 -25.19
CA LEU A 320 12.60 3.36 -25.65
C LEU A 320 13.49 4.48 -26.25
N GLY A 321 14.74 4.19 -26.58
CA GLY A 321 15.73 5.15 -27.06
C GLY A 321 16.17 6.11 -25.95
N ASP A 322 16.15 7.41 -26.22
CA ASP A 322 16.60 8.46 -25.28
C ASP A 322 15.77 8.54 -23.99
N TYR A 323 14.61 7.88 -23.95
CA TYR A 323 13.76 7.79 -22.78
C TYR A 323 14.19 6.68 -21.80
N GLY A 324 15.22 5.90 -22.13
CA GLY A 324 15.68 4.76 -21.34
C GLY A 324 14.96 3.46 -21.74
N SER A 325 14.72 2.58 -20.77
CA SER A 325 14.02 1.31 -21.02
C SER A 325 12.94 1.04 -19.97
N ILE A 326 11.96 0.22 -20.34
CA ILE A 326 10.98 -0.35 -19.40
C ILE A 326 11.19 -1.86 -19.32
N GLY A 327 10.89 -2.44 -18.16
CA GLY A 327 10.71 -3.88 -18.02
C GLY A 327 9.24 -4.25 -18.22
N ILE A 328 8.95 -5.34 -18.93
CA ILE A 328 7.61 -5.91 -19.08
C ILE A 328 7.64 -7.37 -18.61
N GLU A 329 6.68 -7.74 -17.76
CA GLU A 329 6.36 -9.14 -17.41
C GLU A 329 4.85 -9.29 -17.23
N TYR A 330 4.33 -10.51 -17.36
CA TYR A 330 2.92 -10.77 -17.18
C TYR A 330 2.62 -12.23 -16.83
N TRP A 331 1.50 -12.43 -16.13
CA TRP A 331 1.04 -13.72 -15.63
C TRP A 331 -0.39 -13.99 -16.10
N VAL A 332 -0.64 -15.22 -16.53
CA VAL A 332 -2.00 -15.74 -16.73
C VAL A 332 -2.31 -16.69 -15.59
N LEU A 333 -3.13 -16.22 -14.66
CA LEU A 333 -3.61 -17.00 -13.53
C LEU A 333 -4.49 -18.16 -14.03
N ALA A 334 -4.30 -19.32 -13.41
CA ALA A 334 -5.15 -20.47 -13.63
C ALA A 334 -6.60 -20.11 -13.33
N ARG A 335 -7.48 -20.71 -14.11
CA ARG A 335 -8.91 -20.53 -13.91
C ARG A 335 -9.33 -21.16 -12.57
N PRO A 336 -9.99 -20.41 -11.67
CA PRO A 336 -10.39 -20.97 -10.38
C PRO A 336 -11.49 -22.02 -10.56
N GLU A 337 -11.32 -23.14 -9.87
CA GLU A 337 -12.40 -24.10 -9.65
C GLU A 337 -13.51 -23.47 -8.81
N VAL A 338 -14.76 -23.76 -9.15
CA VAL A 338 -15.92 -23.17 -8.48
C VAL A 338 -16.66 -24.26 -7.73
N ALA A 339 -16.70 -24.13 -6.41
CA ALA A 339 -17.58 -24.95 -5.59
C ALA A 339 -19.04 -24.75 -6.01
N LYS A 340 -19.80 -25.85 -6.08
CA LYS A 340 -21.19 -25.86 -6.54
C LYS A 340 -22.02 -24.77 -5.86
N GLY A 341 -22.57 -23.84 -6.64
CA GLY A 341 -23.44 -22.76 -6.16
C GLY A 341 -22.76 -21.45 -5.77
N LYS A 342 -21.42 -21.35 -5.83
CA LYS A 342 -20.72 -20.06 -5.65
C LYS A 342 -20.54 -19.33 -6.99
N LYS A 343 -20.50 -18.00 -6.94
CA LYS A 343 -20.07 -17.19 -8.10
C LYS A 343 -18.57 -17.31 -8.27
N ARG A 344 -18.13 -17.42 -9.52
CA ARG A 344 -16.71 -17.39 -9.87
C ARG A 344 -16.15 -16.00 -9.59
N THR A 345 -15.05 -15.95 -8.86
CA THR A 345 -14.30 -14.71 -8.60
C THR A 345 -13.25 -14.51 -9.68
N LYS A 346 -12.79 -13.27 -9.85
CA LYS A 346 -11.64 -12.96 -10.69
C LYS A 346 -10.37 -13.21 -9.88
N PRO A 347 -9.51 -14.16 -10.28
CA PRO A 347 -8.33 -14.51 -9.49
C PRO A 347 -7.35 -13.33 -9.34
N SER A 348 -7.33 -12.39 -10.29
CA SER A 348 -6.49 -11.19 -10.21
C SER A 348 -6.81 -10.26 -9.04
N GLU A 349 -8.01 -10.33 -8.46
CA GLU A 349 -8.43 -9.46 -7.35
C GLU A 349 -7.60 -9.68 -6.08
N ASN A 350 -6.89 -10.80 -5.98
CA ASN A 350 -5.98 -11.04 -4.85
C ASN A 350 -4.69 -10.24 -4.95
N PHE A 351 -4.33 -9.76 -6.15
CA PHE A 351 -3.02 -9.17 -6.44
C PHE A 351 -3.11 -7.71 -6.92
N VAL A 352 -4.15 -7.38 -7.69
CA VAL A 352 -4.34 -6.07 -8.34
C VAL A 352 -5.81 -5.66 -8.32
N ASP A 353 -6.12 -4.43 -8.74
CA ASP A 353 -7.48 -4.05 -9.12
C ASP A 353 -7.84 -4.78 -10.43
N SER A 354 -8.91 -5.60 -10.41
CA SER A 354 -9.32 -6.35 -11.61
C SER A 354 -9.86 -5.48 -12.73
N ALA A 355 -10.24 -4.23 -12.44
CA ALA A 355 -10.57 -3.22 -13.46
C ALA A 355 -9.31 -2.59 -14.08
N LYS A 356 -8.18 -2.63 -13.38
CA LYS A 356 -6.90 -2.04 -13.80
C LYS A 356 -5.72 -3.01 -13.58
N PRO A 357 -5.67 -4.11 -14.35
CA PRO A 357 -4.73 -5.20 -14.09
C PRO A 357 -3.31 -4.96 -14.61
N VAL A 358 -3.06 -3.80 -15.23
CA VAL A 358 -1.72 -3.41 -15.68
C VAL A 358 -1.15 -2.41 -14.69
N VAL A 359 -0.08 -2.79 -14.01
CA VAL A 359 0.56 -2.00 -12.95
C VAL A 359 1.87 -1.41 -13.46
N LEU A 360 2.05 -0.10 -13.30
CA LEU A 360 3.29 0.61 -13.56
C LEU A 360 3.98 0.89 -12.23
N THR A 361 5.19 0.37 -12.06
CA THR A 361 5.95 0.59 -10.83
C THR A 361 7.15 1.50 -11.02
N HIS A 362 7.48 2.22 -9.96
CA HIS A 362 8.77 2.88 -9.78
C HIS A 362 9.25 2.70 -8.35
N ASN A 363 10.50 2.27 -8.19
CA ASN A 363 11.14 1.85 -6.94
C ASN A 363 10.30 0.80 -6.19
N GLY A 364 9.62 -0.06 -6.95
CA GLY A 364 8.79 -1.13 -6.40
C GLY A 364 7.40 -0.74 -5.91
N GLN A 365 7.05 0.53 -6.04
CA GLN A 365 5.73 1.03 -5.69
C GLN A 365 4.89 1.18 -6.96
N ASN A 366 3.63 0.78 -6.89
CA ASN A 366 2.63 1.09 -7.90
C ASN A 366 2.40 2.61 -7.91
N GLN A 367 2.78 3.26 -9.02
CA GLN A 367 2.59 4.70 -9.24
C GLN A 367 1.68 4.98 -10.44
N GLY A 368 1.04 3.94 -10.98
CA GLY A 368 0.23 4.04 -12.17
C GLY A 368 -0.45 2.71 -12.50
N GLU A 369 -1.66 2.80 -13.04
CA GLU A 369 -2.43 1.62 -13.42
C GLU A 369 -3.17 1.89 -14.73
N LEU A 370 -3.21 0.92 -15.64
CA LEU A 370 -4.03 1.02 -16.85
C LEU A 370 -5.28 0.16 -16.73
N THR A 371 -6.39 0.71 -17.21
CA THR A 371 -7.66 -0.04 -17.27
C THR A 371 -7.52 -1.27 -18.15
N GLY A 372 -8.29 -2.31 -17.84
CA GLY A 372 -8.34 -3.55 -18.65
C GLY A 372 -8.82 -3.35 -20.09
N ARG A 373 -9.17 -2.12 -20.49
CA ARG A 373 -9.43 -1.74 -21.88
C ARG A 373 -8.24 -2.05 -22.80
N ILE A 374 -7.02 -1.81 -22.33
CA ILE A 374 -5.80 -2.09 -23.09
C ILE A 374 -5.63 -3.57 -23.43
N ILE A 375 -6.17 -4.46 -22.59
CA ILE A 375 -6.12 -5.90 -22.81
C ILE A 375 -7.26 -6.34 -23.74
N LYS A 376 -8.50 -5.89 -23.49
CA LYS A 376 -9.70 -6.45 -24.14
C LYS A 376 -10.04 -5.85 -25.51
N ASP A 377 -9.65 -4.60 -25.77
CA ASP A 377 -10.13 -3.91 -26.97
C ASP A 377 -9.39 -4.40 -28.22
N ALA A 378 -10.13 -4.74 -29.28
CA ALA A 378 -9.55 -5.20 -30.54
C ALA A 378 -8.84 -4.09 -31.33
N LYS A 379 -9.37 -2.86 -31.27
CA LYS A 379 -8.89 -1.72 -32.06
C LYS A 379 -7.62 -1.11 -31.47
N ASP A 380 -7.70 -0.74 -30.20
CA ASP A 380 -6.67 0.06 -29.50
C ASP A 380 -5.98 -0.73 -28.37
N GLY A 381 -6.13 -2.06 -28.37
CA GLY A 381 -5.62 -2.96 -27.33
C GLY A 381 -5.13 -4.29 -27.88
N ALA A 382 -4.94 -5.27 -26.99
CA ALA A 382 -4.36 -6.58 -27.28
C ALA A 382 -5.36 -7.63 -27.83
N ASP A 383 -6.65 -7.32 -27.89
CA ASP A 383 -7.72 -8.25 -28.30
C ASP A 383 -7.80 -9.56 -27.48
N LEU A 384 -7.63 -9.46 -26.16
CA LEU A 384 -7.73 -10.58 -25.21
C LEU A 384 -8.94 -10.44 -24.27
N PRO A 385 -10.18 -10.30 -24.78
CA PRO A 385 -11.34 -9.94 -23.97
C PRO A 385 -11.76 -11.00 -22.95
N PHE A 386 -11.52 -12.29 -23.23
CA PHE A 386 -11.94 -13.36 -22.34
C PHE A 386 -10.99 -13.52 -21.15
N LEU A 387 -9.67 -13.38 -21.38
CA LEU A 387 -8.70 -13.33 -20.28
C LEU A 387 -8.95 -12.15 -19.35
N GLN A 388 -9.28 -10.98 -19.90
CA GLN A 388 -9.64 -9.80 -19.11
C GLN A 388 -10.96 -9.99 -18.34
N THR A 389 -12.00 -10.50 -19.00
CA THR A 389 -13.32 -10.68 -18.39
C THR A 389 -13.27 -11.69 -17.24
N GLN A 390 -12.48 -12.76 -17.42
CA GLN A 390 -12.24 -13.77 -16.38
C GLN A 390 -11.25 -13.28 -15.31
N GLY A 391 -10.59 -12.13 -15.49
CA GLY A 391 -9.63 -11.56 -14.54
C GLY A 391 -8.40 -12.45 -14.34
N ARG A 392 -7.86 -13.01 -15.42
CA ARG A 392 -6.74 -13.96 -15.39
C ARG A 392 -5.40 -13.33 -15.77
N LEU A 393 -5.40 -12.29 -16.61
CA LEU A 393 -4.17 -11.63 -17.05
C LEU A 393 -3.81 -10.46 -16.11
N ILE A 394 -2.58 -10.46 -15.62
CA ILE A 394 -1.96 -9.34 -14.90
C ILE A 394 -0.68 -8.95 -15.65
N CYS A 395 -0.46 -7.66 -15.86
CA CYS A 395 0.75 -7.15 -16.49
C CYS A 395 1.48 -6.20 -15.53
N HIS A 396 2.80 -6.26 -15.53
CA HIS A 396 3.64 -5.35 -14.76
C HIS A 396 4.65 -4.67 -15.69
N ILE A 397 4.71 -3.34 -15.58
CA ILE A 397 5.67 -2.49 -16.27
C ILE A 397 6.59 -1.86 -15.22
N ASN A 398 7.84 -2.30 -15.19
CA ASN A 398 8.86 -1.70 -14.34
C ASN A 398 9.47 -0.47 -15.04
N CYS A 399 9.33 0.70 -14.42
CA CYS A 399 9.77 1.98 -14.96
C CYS A 399 11.10 2.49 -14.35
N ASP A 400 11.83 1.66 -13.60
CA ASP A 400 13.05 2.08 -12.89
C ASP A 400 14.17 2.52 -13.84
N ARG A 401 14.22 1.93 -15.04
CA ARG A 401 15.23 2.23 -16.07
C ARG A 401 14.83 3.33 -17.05
N LEU A 402 13.72 4.03 -16.79
CA LEU A 402 13.38 5.25 -17.53
C LEU A 402 14.35 6.39 -17.17
N SER A 403 14.64 7.24 -18.15
CA SER A 403 15.43 8.45 -17.93
C SER A 403 14.72 9.40 -16.95
N PRO A 404 15.44 10.26 -16.22
CA PRO A 404 14.82 11.22 -15.30
C PRO A 404 13.78 12.13 -15.99
N GLY A 405 14.01 12.50 -17.25
CA GLY A 405 13.05 13.26 -18.05
C GLY A 405 11.77 12.47 -18.32
N ALA A 406 11.90 11.21 -18.73
CA ALA A 406 10.77 10.31 -18.97
C ALA A 406 9.93 10.08 -17.71
N LYS A 407 10.58 9.89 -16.54
CA LYS A 407 9.88 9.73 -15.26
C LYS A 407 9.04 10.95 -14.89
N ARG A 408 9.53 12.18 -15.12
CA ARG A 408 8.76 13.42 -14.88
C ARG A 408 7.59 13.62 -15.83
N LEU A 409 7.69 13.07 -17.06
CA LEU A 409 6.59 13.06 -18.01
C LEU A 409 5.51 12.05 -17.61
N LEU A 410 5.90 10.92 -17.02
CA LEU A 410 5.01 9.80 -16.72
C LEU A 410 4.34 9.89 -15.34
N PHE A 411 5.07 10.20 -14.27
CA PHE A 411 4.56 10.12 -12.90
C PHE A 411 4.13 11.48 -12.36
N SER A 412 2.98 11.50 -11.66
CA SER A 412 2.54 12.68 -10.91
C SER A 412 3.30 12.79 -9.58
N SER A 413 3.27 13.98 -8.96
CA SER A 413 3.78 14.18 -7.60
C SER A 413 2.96 13.44 -6.53
N THR A 414 1.68 13.15 -6.81
CA THR A 414 0.76 12.51 -5.85
C THR A 414 0.80 10.99 -5.88
N ARG A 415 1.51 10.36 -6.83
CA ARG A 415 1.61 8.88 -7.00
C ARG A 415 0.26 8.16 -7.15
N GLU A 416 -0.82 8.89 -7.44
CA GLU A 416 -2.16 8.33 -7.60
C GLU A 416 -2.46 7.88 -9.03
N GLN A 417 -1.95 8.60 -10.02
CA GLN A 417 -2.16 8.31 -11.44
C GLN A 417 -0.95 8.74 -12.28
N SER A 418 -0.66 7.97 -13.33
CA SER A 418 0.26 8.40 -14.38
C SER A 418 -0.35 9.56 -15.18
N ARG A 419 0.49 10.46 -15.67
CA ARG A 419 0.08 11.55 -16.54
C ARG A 419 -0.26 11.01 -17.93
N GLU A 420 -1.41 11.41 -18.44
CA GLU A 420 -1.75 11.19 -19.85
C GLU A 420 -0.75 11.95 -20.73
N GLY A 421 -0.32 11.33 -21.82
CA GLY A 421 0.62 11.94 -22.75
C GLY A 421 1.46 10.93 -23.52
N PHE A 422 2.39 11.48 -24.31
CA PHE A 422 3.23 10.70 -25.24
C PHE A 422 3.94 9.51 -24.58
N MET A 423 4.51 9.71 -23.39
CA MET A 423 5.23 8.63 -22.70
C MET A 423 4.32 7.47 -22.31
N LEU A 424 3.11 7.76 -21.83
CA LEU A 424 2.14 6.73 -21.48
C LEU A 424 1.70 5.97 -22.74
N GLU A 425 1.37 6.68 -23.82
CA GLU A 425 0.95 6.06 -25.09
C GLU A 425 2.05 5.21 -25.73
N ARG A 426 3.32 5.63 -25.60
CA ARG A 426 4.45 4.81 -26.03
C ARG A 426 4.53 3.50 -25.23
N ILE A 427 4.47 3.57 -23.90
CA ILE A 427 4.47 2.38 -23.03
C ILE A 427 3.29 1.46 -23.37
N ARG A 428 2.10 2.03 -23.62
CA ARG A 428 0.91 1.27 -24.03
C ARG A 428 1.15 0.52 -25.34
N SER A 429 1.76 1.17 -26.32
CA SER A 429 2.04 0.57 -27.63
C SER A 429 3.01 -0.61 -27.51
N GLU A 430 4.07 -0.47 -26.72
CA GLU A 430 5.03 -1.57 -26.48
C GLU A 430 4.36 -2.76 -25.75
N LEU A 431 3.54 -2.49 -24.73
CA LEU A 431 2.81 -3.55 -24.04
C LEU A 431 1.84 -4.29 -24.99
N VAL A 432 1.05 -3.55 -25.77
CA VAL A 432 0.11 -4.17 -26.72
C VAL A 432 0.86 -5.00 -27.77
N GLY A 433 1.99 -4.50 -28.28
CA GLY A 433 2.85 -5.24 -29.20
C GLY A 433 3.34 -6.56 -28.59
N ALA A 434 3.83 -6.52 -27.35
CA ALA A 434 4.27 -7.71 -26.63
C ALA A 434 3.13 -8.73 -26.43
N LEU A 435 1.96 -8.27 -25.96
CA LEU A 435 0.82 -9.16 -25.72
C LEU A 435 0.28 -9.81 -27.01
N LYS A 436 0.30 -9.08 -28.14
CA LYS A 436 -0.14 -9.62 -29.44
C LYS A 436 0.84 -10.60 -30.06
N ALA A 437 2.13 -10.48 -29.74
CA ALA A 437 3.16 -11.36 -30.25
C ALA A 437 3.24 -12.70 -29.50
N ASP A 438 2.50 -12.86 -28.41
CA ASP A 438 2.50 -14.07 -27.58
C ASP A 438 1.37 -15.02 -28.01
N ASP A 439 1.71 -16.00 -28.83
CA ASP A 439 0.78 -17.02 -29.35
C ASP A 439 0.07 -17.80 -28.22
N GLU A 440 0.70 -17.94 -27.06
CA GLU A 440 0.11 -18.65 -25.92
C GLU A 440 -1.03 -17.84 -25.28
N LEU A 441 -0.92 -16.51 -25.26
CA LEU A 441 -2.04 -15.65 -24.83
C LEU A 441 -3.23 -15.77 -25.77
N VAL A 442 -2.99 -15.83 -27.08
CA VAL A 442 -4.05 -16.03 -28.09
C VAL A 442 -4.73 -17.38 -27.88
N ARG A 443 -3.95 -18.45 -27.73
CA ARG A 443 -4.46 -19.80 -27.46
C ARG A 443 -5.31 -19.85 -26.18
N LEU A 444 -4.80 -19.30 -25.09
CA LEU A 444 -5.51 -19.26 -23.80
C LEU A 444 -6.76 -18.39 -23.82
N ASN A 445 -6.79 -17.32 -24.64
CA ASN A 445 -7.98 -16.49 -24.82
C ASN A 445 -9.08 -17.21 -25.60
N GLU A 446 -8.75 -17.97 -26.65
CA GLU A 446 -9.72 -18.82 -27.35
C GLU A 446 -10.23 -19.97 -26.46
N GLU A 447 -9.35 -20.58 -25.65
CA GLU A 447 -9.78 -21.57 -24.66
C GLU A 447 -10.76 -20.95 -23.64
N ALA A 448 -10.44 -19.76 -23.14
CA ALA A 448 -11.29 -19.01 -22.24
C ALA A 448 -12.65 -18.63 -22.89
N ARG A 449 -12.67 -18.36 -24.20
CA ARG A 449 -13.89 -18.12 -24.97
C ARG A 449 -14.77 -19.36 -25.02
N GLU A 450 -14.24 -20.51 -25.42
CA GLU A 450 -14.98 -21.76 -25.50
C GLU A 450 -15.58 -22.14 -24.15
N GLN A 451 -14.80 -22.02 -23.09
CA GLN A 451 -15.24 -22.23 -21.72
C GLN A 451 -16.40 -21.29 -21.33
N SER A 452 -16.31 -20.01 -21.71
CA SER A 452 -17.35 -19.02 -21.41
C SER A 452 -18.64 -19.28 -22.20
N LEU A 453 -18.54 -19.85 -23.41
CA LEU A 453 -19.70 -20.23 -24.23
C LEU A 453 -20.41 -21.45 -23.63
N LYS A 454 -19.67 -22.52 -23.30
CA LYS A 454 -20.21 -23.73 -22.66
C LYS A 454 -21.00 -23.39 -21.39
N GLU A 455 -20.50 -22.45 -20.60
CA GLU A 455 -21.17 -22.01 -19.36
C GLU A 455 -22.46 -21.23 -19.61
N LYS A 456 -22.48 -20.35 -20.61
CA LYS A 456 -23.71 -19.65 -21.00
C LYS A 456 -24.79 -20.64 -21.43
N ASP A 457 -24.41 -21.69 -22.16
CA ASP A 457 -25.34 -22.73 -22.60
C ASP A 457 -25.88 -23.53 -21.41
N GLU A 458 -25.02 -23.95 -20.48
CA GLU A 458 -25.44 -24.66 -19.26
C GLU A 458 -26.38 -23.82 -18.39
N ASP A 459 -26.08 -22.53 -18.20
CA ASP A 459 -26.89 -21.62 -17.40
C ASP A 459 -28.24 -21.33 -18.08
N ALA A 460 -28.27 -21.19 -19.41
CA ALA A 460 -29.50 -21.09 -20.17
C ALA A 460 -30.37 -22.34 -20.01
N GLN A 461 -29.78 -23.53 -20.09
CA GLN A 461 -30.49 -24.80 -19.86
C GLN A 461 -31.03 -24.90 -18.43
N LYS A 462 -30.24 -24.54 -17.41
CA LYS A 462 -30.70 -24.52 -16.01
C LYS A 462 -31.86 -23.55 -15.80
N ASN A 463 -31.79 -22.36 -16.39
CA ASN A 463 -32.85 -21.36 -16.31
C ASN A 463 -34.14 -21.82 -17.00
N MET A 464 -34.03 -22.45 -18.17
CA MET A 464 -35.16 -23.06 -18.87
C MET A 464 -35.80 -24.17 -18.02
N ARG A 465 -35.01 -25.09 -17.45
CA ARG A 465 -35.51 -26.13 -16.53
C ARG A 465 -36.23 -25.54 -15.32
N ARG A 466 -35.70 -24.47 -14.73
CA ARG A 466 -36.36 -23.75 -13.61
C ARG A 466 -37.68 -23.10 -14.03
N GLN A 467 -37.75 -22.50 -15.20
CA GLN A 467 -38.99 -21.90 -15.73
C GLN A 467 -40.04 -22.97 -16.02
N VAL A 468 -39.66 -24.08 -16.66
CA VAL A 468 -40.56 -25.22 -16.91
C VAL A 468 -41.07 -25.81 -15.59
N ALA A 469 -40.19 -26.03 -14.61
CA ALA A 469 -40.60 -26.51 -13.28
C ALA A 469 -41.57 -25.54 -12.58
N LYS A 470 -41.35 -24.22 -12.71
CA LYS A 470 -42.25 -23.19 -12.18
C LYS A 470 -43.63 -23.24 -12.86
N LEU A 471 -43.67 -23.37 -14.18
CA LEU A 471 -44.90 -23.49 -14.97
C LEU A 471 -45.66 -24.78 -14.63
N LEU A 472 -44.97 -25.92 -14.51
CA LEU A 472 -45.56 -27.19 -14.07
C LEU A 472 -46.14 -27.10 -12.66
N ARG A 473 -45.48 -26.37 -11.74
CA ARG A 473 -46.02 -26.15 -10.39
C ARG A 473 -47.28 -25.28 -10.39
N ILE A 474 -47.33 -24.25 -11.24
CA ILE A 474 -48.51 -23.39 -11.41
C ILE A 474 -49.66 -24.17 -12.05
N ALA A 475 -49.38 -24.94 -13.11
CA ALA A 475 -50.37 -25.77 -13.78
C ALA A 475 -50.89 -26.91 -12.87
N GLY A 476 -50.01 -27.55 -12.09
CA GLY A 476 -50.38 -28.56 -11.09
C GLY A 476 -51.26 -27.97 -9.98
N ALA A 477 -50.93 -26.79 -9.46
CA ALA A 477 -51.76 -26.11 -8.46
C ALA A 477 -53.12 -25.65 -9.03
N ALA A 478 -53.19 -25.29 -10.31
CA ALA A 478 -54.45 -24.99 -10.98
C ALA A 478 -55.32 -26.23 -11.22
N LEU A 479 -54.71 -27.40 -11.48
CA LEU A 479 -55.41 -28.68 -11.62
C LEU A 479 -55.96 -29.19 -10.28
N GLU A 480 -55.25 -28.99 -9.16
CA GLU A 480 -55.76 -29.29 -7.81
C GLU A 480 -56.97 -28.41 -7.44
N GLN A 481 -57.01 -27.14 -7.86
CA GLN A 481 -58.18 -26.27 -7.63
C GLN A 481 -59.40 -26.66 -8.48
N VAL A 482 -59.22 -27.23 -9.67
CA VAL A 482 -60.32 -27.68 -10.54
C VAL A 482 -60.82 -29.06 -10.13
N GLY A 483 -59.96 -29.93 -9.58
CA GLY A 483 -60.34 -31.24 -9.05
C GLY A 483 -61.10 -31.21 -7.71
N GLY A 484 -61.07 -30.09 -6.98
CA GLY A 484 -61.75 -29.92 -5.69
C GLY A 484 -63.25 -29.59 -5.76
N THR A 485 -63.83 -29.54 -6.96
CA THR A 485 -65.28 -29.33 -7.16
C THR A 485 -65.87 -30.50 -7.95
N LYS A 486 -66.06 -31.64 -7.28
CA LYS A 486 -67.12 -32.62 -7.54
C LYS A 486 -67.08 -33.72 -6.46
N GLY A 487 -68.12 -33.72 -5.62
CA GLY A 487 -68.36 -34.68 -4.55
C GLY A 487 -69.03 -34.00 -3.38
#